data_AF-A0ABD3RXP8-F1
#
_entry.id   AF-A0ABD3RXP8-F1
#
_cell.length_a   1.000
_cell.length_b   1.000
_cell.length_c   1.000
_cell.angle_alpha   90.00
_cell.angle_beta   90.00
_cell.angle_gamma   90.00
#
_symmetry.space_group_name_H-M   'P 1'
#
loop_
_entity.id
_entity.type
_entity.pdbx_description
1 polymer ?
#
loop_
_entity_poly.entity_id
_entity_poly.type
_entity_poly.pdbx_seq_one_letter_code
_entity_poly.pdbx_strand_id
1 'polypeptide(L)'
;MSVVVLLLLTIASLVVVGGCGGVEAFKLSGVCHVGADGGLKDRPRRRPLSPFSAPSSIRLTAHEAFPDVAAAIAFANVGDDDSRNDGDKRDIISHEESQRISKGGVVVIPNWVPSGLVRALREDARKLFDDGQFQPDGLTNTALREQGFNAKADRQTFRGGADWDDYDVGDGKARMEFALRMGRLREELAITLDRPTLSDEGRGEGWEDKDKSMRQRRHEITYNWYEPGAKLGRHLDEHHEETKGTKGWIRPSRRSVTWLVYLNENWEAEEGGVLRCFPRTEGCISTNDVPVGAHEGNLQVGWVTGGGDEGGIIQQYPVFLDCFRPSGGAALYRVVKSSSSSLNDDERQILSVRDFDVPPQPINFASFLVPEVRETFEQISTSRVDPRFVPPPLANDSVKAEEEDAAKISMKTDTVDRDGLSGEIIGGGTVLDVTPAAGTLVLFDSVTLPHLVMEVTGSRQRIAATGWFHEDSQFVLEV
;
A
#
# COMPACT_ATOMS: atom_id res chain seq x y z
N MET A 1 -34.68 30.00 -31.44
CA MET A 1 -34.57 29.40 -32.79
C MET A 1 -33.19 28.77 -32.88
N SER A 2 -33.17 27.45 -32.77
CA SER A 2 -31.99 26.60 -32.71
C SER A 2 -31.32 26.48 -34.08
N VAL A 3 -29.99 26.40 -34.13
CA VAL A 3 -29.28 25.81 -35.26
C VAL A 3 -28.29 24.78 -34.71
N VAL A 4 -28.64 23.52 -34.96
CA VAL A 4 -27.87 22.31 -34.72
C VAL A 4 -26.95 22.11 -35.92
N VAL A 5 -25.66 21.86 -35.68
CA VAL A 5 -24.71 21.42 -36.72
C VAL A 5 -24.50 19.91 -36.56
N LEU A 6 -24.92 19.16 -37.58
CA LEU A 6 -24.69 17.73 -37.75
C LEU A 6 -23.71 17.59 -38.92
N LEU A 7 -22.53 17.01 -38.71
CA LEU A 7 -21.57 16.70 -39.78
C LEU A 7 -21.53 15.18 -40.04
N LEU A 8 -21.85 14.81 -41.27
CA LEU A 8 -21.89 13.45 -41.80
C LEU A 8 -20.47 12.96 -42.16
N LEU A 9 -20.18 11.71 -41.78
CA LEU A 9 -19.02 10.92 -42.22
C LEU A 9 -19.29 10.28 -43.58
N THR A 10 -18.44 10.58 -44.57
CA THR A 10 -18.37 9.84 -45.86
C THR A 10 -17.23 8.84 -45.84
N ILE A 11 -17.57 7.58 -46.07
CA ILE A 11 -16.66 6.44 -46.33
C ILE A 11 -16.24 6.48 -47.80
N ALA A 12 -14.95 6.34 -48.08
CA ALA A 12 -14.45 6.03 -49.42
C ALA A 12 -13.52 4.81 -49.36
N SER A 13 -13.99 3.72 -49.97
CA SER A 13 -13.20 2.54 -50.32
C SER A 13 -12.36 2.83 -51.57
N LEU A 14 -11.10 2.41 -51.60
CA LEU A 14 -10.35 2.30 -52.85
C LEU A 14 -9.80 0.88 -53.02
N VAL A 15 -10.31 0.22 -54.06
CA VAL A 15 -9.81 -1.02 -54.64
C VAL A 15 -8.77 -0.65 -55.69
N VAL A 16 -7.58 -1.26 -55.65
CA VAL A 16 -6.68 -1.31 -56.80
C VAL A 16 -6.26 -2.75 -57.04
N VAL A 17 -6.51 -3.20 -58.28
CA VAL A 17 -6.19 -4.52 -58.82
C VAL A 17 -4.91 -4.41 -59.65
N GLY A 18 -4.00 -5.39 -59.48
CA GLY A 18 -3.32 -6.07 -60.59
C GLY A 18 -1.92 -5.58 -60.99
N GLY A 19 -0.94 -6.49 -60.91
CA GLY A 19 0.34 -6.38 -61.61
C GLY A 19 1.25 -7.59 -61.36
N CYS A 20 1.35 -8.49 -62.36
CA CYS A 20 2.17 -9.69 -62.40
C CYS A 20 3.68 -9.44 -62.64
N GLY A 21 4.50 -10.42 -62.25
CA GLY A 21 5.88 -10.65 -62.71
C GLY A 21 6.87 -10.61 -61.53
N GLY A 22 7.82 -11.54 -61.33
CA GLY A 22 8.26 -12.73 -62.03
C GLY A 22 9.48 -13.26 -61.27
N VAL A 23 9.57 -14.58 -61.14
CA VAL A 23 10.75 -15.45 -61.00
C VAL A 23 12.09 -14.82 -60.52
N GLU A 24 12.62 -15.31 -59.41
CA GLU A 24 13.97 -15.90 -59.41
C GLU A 24 14.18 -16.84 -58.21
N ALA A 25 14.71 -18.02 -58.53
CA ALA A 25 15.01 -19.10 -57.60
C ALA A 25 16.50 -19.09 -57.28
N PHE A 26 16.86 -19.06 -55.99
CA PHE A 26 18.21 -19.40 -55.55
C PHE A 26 18.18 -20.71 -54.75
N LYS A 27 18.75 -21.74 -55.37
CA LYS A 27 19.11 -23.02 -54.77
C LYS A 27 20.55 -22.89 -54.28
N LEU A 28 20.81 -23.11 -53.00
CA LEU A 28 22.12 -23.58 -52.56
C LEU A 28 21.93 -24.66 -51.48
N SER A 29 22.49 -25.82 -51.82
CA SER A 29 22.60 -27.05 -51.05
C SER A 29 23.64 -26.92 -49.94
N GLY A 30 23.38 -27.57 -48.80
CA GLY A 30 24.38 -27.81 -47.77
C GLY A 30 23.85 -28.72 -46.68
N VAL A 31 24.01 -30.04 -46.86
CA VAL A 31 23.81 -31.06 -45.82
C VAL A 31 25.10 -31.17 -45.00
N CYS A 32 25.01 -31.12 -43.68
CA CYS A 32 25.87 -31.86 -42.73
C CYS A 32 25.25 -31.85 -41.31
N HIS A 33 25.64 -32.87 -40.55
CA HIS A 33 24.97 -33.52 -39.42
C HIS A 33 25.05 -32.83 -38.04
N VAL A 34 23.97 -33.06 -37.27
CA VAL A 34 23.87 -33.50 -35.85
C VAL A 34 24.48 -32.64 -34.71
N GLY A 35 23.61 -32.24 -33.78
CA GLY A 35 23.95 -32.01 -32.36
C GLY A 35 23.00 -31.07 -31.60
N ALA A 36 22.07 -31.64 -30.81
CA ALA A 36 21.55 -31.25 -29.47
C ALA A 36 21.67 -29.76 -29.02
N ASP A 37 20.72 -29.05 -28.41
CA ASP A 37 19.63 -29.38 -27.47
C ASP A 37 18.72 -28.13 -27.26
N GLY A 38 17.46 -28.34 -26.85
CA GLY A 38 16.58 -27.41 -26.10
C GLY A 38 16.16 -26.09 -26.80
N GLY A 39 14.92 -25.85 -27.21
CA GLY A 39 13.68 -26.11 -26.50
C GLY A 39 12.93 -24.79 -26.19
N LEU A 40 12.75 -23.90 -27.17
CA LEU A 40 11.77 -22.80 -27.08
C LEU A 40 10.38 -23.36 -27.42
N LYS A 41 9.39 -23.22 -26.52
CA LYS A 41 7.99 -23.50 -26.82
C LYS A 41 7.17 -22.22 -26.88
N ASP A 42 6.44 -22.15 -27.98
CA ASP A 42 5.63 -21.06 -28.50
C ASP A 42 4.45 -20.65 -27.60
N ARG A 43 4.16 -19.34 -27.62
CA ARG A 43 2.87 -18.76 -27.21
C ARG A 43 1.82 -19.03 -28.30
N PRO A 44 0.60 -19.51 -27.97
CA PRO A 44 -0.42 -19.69 -28.99
C PRO A 44 -1.18 -18.38 -29.27
N ARG A 45 -1.15 -17.94 -30.53
CA ARG A 45 -2.12 -16.98 -31.09
C ARG A 45 -3.45 -17.71 -31.33
N ARG A 46 -4.57 -17.21 -30.80
CA ARG A 46 -5.92 -17.68 -31.17
C ARG A 46 -6.70 -16.61 -31.91
N ARG A 47 -7.41 -17.06 -32.96
CA ARG A 47 -8.30 -16.30 -33.85
C ARG A 47 -9.70 -16.15 -33.24
N PRO A 48 -10.50 -15.15 -33.66
CA PRO A 48 -11.84 -14.88 -33.11
C PRO A 48 -12.91 -15.84 -33.66
N LEU A 49 -13.90 -16.16 -32.84
CA LEU A 49 -15.11 -16.89 -33.22
C LEU A 49 -16.33 -15.95 -33.18
N SER A 50 -17.23 -16.16 -34.14
CA SER A 50 -18.47 -15.43 -34.41
C SER A 50 -19.64 -15.79 -33.47
N PRO A 51 -20.74 -14.99 -33.42
CA PRO A 51 -21.72 -15.02 -32.34
C PRO A 51 -22.85 -16.02 -32.59
N PHE A 52 -23.38 -16.63 -31.53
CA PHE A 52 -24.64 -17.38 -31.57
C PHE A 52 -25.59 -16.96 -30.44
N SER A 53 -26.83 -16.73 -30.90
CA SER A 53 -28.15 -16.52 -30.29
C SER A 53 -28.41 -16.76 -28.79
N ALA A 54 -29.19 -15.82 -28.23
CA ALA A 54 -29.88 -15.87 -26.94
C ALA A 54 -31.04 -16.88 -26.88
N PRO A 55 -31.47 -17.25 -25.66
CA PRO A 55 -32.89 -17.42 -25.41
C PRO A 55 -33.39 -16.77 -24.10
N SER A 56 -34.50 -16.02 -24.26
CA SER A 56 -35.70 -15.88 -23.41
C SER A 56 -35.63 -15.79 -21.87
N SER A 57 -36.18 -14.66 -21.42
CA SER A 57 -36.63 -14.25 -20.09
C SER A 57 -37.38 -15.28 -19.24
N ILE A 58 -37.02 -15.37 -17.96
CA ILE A 58 -37.89 -15.84 -16.88
C ILE A 58 -37.94 -14.74 -15.81
N ARG A 59 -39.13 -14.19 -15.57
CA ARG A 59 -39.45 -13.31 -14.44
C ARG A 59 -39.62 -14.17 -13.19
N LEU A 60 -38.92 -13.83 -12.11
CA LEU A 60 -39.29 -14.25 -10.75
C LEU A 60 -39.35 -13.02 -9.85
N THR A 61 -40.45 -12.96 -9.12
CA THR A 61 -40.94 -11.86 -8.28
C THR A 61 -40.20 -11.76 -6.96
N ALA A 62 -39.90 -10.53 -6.55
CA ALA A 62 -39.41 -10.18 -5.22
C ALA A 62 -40.42 -10.55 -4.14
N HIS A 63 -39.97 -11.25 -3.09
CA HIS A 63 -40.44 -11.11 -1.72
C HIS A 63 -39.47 -11.85 -0.78
N GLU A 64 -39.33 -11.31 0.43
CA GLU A 64 -38.50 -11.77 1.56
C GLU A 64 -37.09 -11.16 1.67
N ALA A 65 -37.07 -9.86 1.98
CA ALA A 65 -35.93 -9.20 2.61
C ALA A 65 -36.00 -9.38 4.14
N PHE A 66 -34.87 -9.76 4.72
CA PHE A 66 -34.66 -10.02 6.15
C PHE A 66 -34.86 -8.75 7.00
N PRO A 67 -35.59 -8.78 8.13
CA PRO A 67 -35.82 -7.61 8.99
C PRO A 67 -34.59 -7.14 9.80
N ASP A 68 -33.50 -7.93 9.87
CA ASP A 68 -32.41 -7.69 10.83
C ASP A 68 -31.43 -6.57 10.45
N VAL A 69 -31.29 -6.25 9.16
CA VAL A 69 -30.35 -5.19 8.73
C VAL A 69 -30.87 -3.80 9.10
N ALA A 70 -32.19 -3.59 9.07
CA ALA A 70 -32.80 -2.33 9.49
C ALA A 70 -32.70 -2.12 11.02
N ALA A 71 -32.76 -3.20 11.80
CA ALA A 71 -32.58 -3.15 13.25
C ALA A 71 -31.12 -2.85 13.65
N ALA A 72 -30.14 -3.37 12.90
CA ALA A 72 -28.73 -3.04 13.10
C ALA A 72 -28.42 -1.56 12.80
N ILE A 73 -29.04 -1.00 11.74
CA ILE A 73 -28.95 0.44 11.41
C ILE A 73 -29.64 1.30 12.48
N ALA A 74 -30.74 0.83 13.07
CA ALA A 74 -31.44 1.54 14.14
C ALA A 74 -30.71 1.49 15.50
N PHE A 75 -30.00 0.40 15.81
CA PHE A 75 -29.21 0.28 17.05
C PHE A 75 -27.93 1.12 17.04
N ALA A 76 -27.33 1.38 15.88
CA ALA A 76 -26.20 2.31 15.75
C ALA A 76 -26.57 3.77 16.09
N ASN A 77 -27.87 4.07 16.24
CA ASN A 77 -28.38 5.40 16.62
C ASN A 77 -28.95 5.46 18.06
N VAL A 78 -28.86 4.38 18.85
CA VAL A 78 -29.37 4.36 20.23
C VAL A 78 -28.27 3.94 21.19
N GLY A 79 -27.51 4.94 21.64
CA GLY A 79 -26.43 4.75 22.61
C GLY A 79 -25.54 5.97 22.86
N ASP A 80 -25.84 7.15 22.32
CA ASP A 80 -25.18 8.39 22.73
C ASP A 80 -25.99 9.04 23.86
N ASP A 81 -25.56 8.81 25.10
CA ASP A 81 -25.67 9.81 26.16
C ASP A 81 -24.48 10.78 26.02
N ASP A 82 -24.34 11.38 24.84
CA ASP A 82 -23.52 12.56 24.62
C ASP A 82 -24.49 13.69 24.33
N SER A 83 -24.49 14.69 25.20
CA SER A 83 -25.31 15.90 25.11
C SER A 83 -24.82 16.81 23.99
N ARG A 84 -24.73 16.27 22.77
CA ARG A 84 -24.28 16.97 21.56
C ARG A 84 -25.34 16.84 20.49
N ASN A 85 -26.03 17.98 20.32
CA ASN A 85 -27.12 18.20 19.38
C ASN A 85 -26.92 17.59 17.99
N ASP A 86 -28.01 16.98 17.55
CA ASP A 86 -28.46 16.76 16.18
C ASP A 86 -28.18 18.01 15.30
N GLY A 87 -27.22 17.94 14.38
CA GLY A 87 -26.95 19.00 13.41
C GLY A 87 -25.52 19.17 12.87
N ASP A 88 -24.51 18.52 13.44
CA ASP A 88 -23.11 18.75 13.04
C ASP A 88 -22.52 17.48 12.41
N LYS A 89 -22.57 17.40 11.06
CA LYS A 89 -21.73 16.47 10.29
C LYS A 89 -20.28 16.90 10.47
N ARG A 90 -19.68 16.60 11.62
CA ARG A 90 -18.24 16.79 11.79
C ARG A 90 -17.53 15.74 10.95
N ASP A 91 -16.56 16.22 10.18
CA ASP A 91 -15.61 15.38 9.46
C ASP A 91 -14.96 14.39 10.46
N ILE A 92 -14.78 13.14 10.02
CA ILE A 92 -14.25 12.06 10.86
C ILE A 92 -12.74 12.22 11.12
N ILE A 93 -12.08 13.00 10.26
CA ILE A 93 -10.75 13.58 10.42
C ILE A 93 -10.75 15.03 9.88
N SER A 94 -9.77 15.82 10.25
CA SER A 94 -9.62 17.20 9.75
C SER A 94 -8.95 17.24 8.38
N HIS A 95 -9.12 18.37 7.69
CA HIS A 95 -8.40 18.66 6.45
C HIS A 95 -6.87 18.67 6.65
N GLU A 96 -6.38 19.19 7.79
CA GLU A 96 -4.95 19.20 8.12
C GLU A 96 -4.39 17.79 8.27
N GLU A 97 -5.13 16.89 8.92
CA GLU A 97 -4.75 15.48 9.03
C GLU A 97 -4.69 14.80 7.66
N SER A 98 -5.67 15.06 6.80
CA SER A 98 -5.66 14.54 5.42
C SER A 98 -4.45 15.06 4.62
N GLN A 99 -4.16 16.36 4.71
CA GLN A 99 -2.97 16.95 4.07
C GLN A 99 -1.66 16.37 4.62
N ARG A 100 -1.62 16.04 5.91
CA ARG A 100 -0.45 15.41 6.52
C ARG A 100 -0.18 14.04 5.90
N ILE A 101 -1.22 13.25 5.64
CA ILE A 101 -1.09 11.95 4.95
C ILE A 101 -0.62 12.16 3.51
N SER A 102 -1.24 13.09 2.76
CA SER A 102 -0.88 13.33 1.35
C SER A 102 0.55 13.83 1.17
N LYS A 103 1.18 14.35 2.23
CA LYS A 103 2.57 14.81 2.27
C LYS A 103 3.55 13.78 2.85
N GLY A 104 3.10 12.56 3.15
CA GLY A 104 3.94 11.47 3.65
C GLY A 104 4.17 11.48 5.17
N GLY A 105 3.36 12.24 5.89
CA GLY A 105 3.34 12.25 7.35
C GLY A 105 2.48 11.12 7.94
N VAL A 106 2.46 11.09 9.27
CA VAL A 106 1.66 10.16 10.08
C VAL A 106 0.63 10.96 10.86
N VAL A 107 -0.61 10.51 10.84
CA VAL A 107 -1.71 11.05 11.66
C VAL A 107 -1.97 10.10 12.82
N VAL A 108 -2.08 10.65 14.03
CA VAL A 108 -2.35 9.92 15.26
C VAL A 108 -3.46 10.62 16.03
N ILE A 109 -4.61 9.97 16.16
CA ILE A 109 -5.82 10.54 16.77
C ILE A 109 -6.20 9.71 18.00
N PRO A 110 -5.94 10.20 19.22
CA PRO A 110 -6.31 9.48 20.45
C PRO A 110 -7.83 9.49 20.64
N ASN A 111 -8.36 8.47 21.32
CA ASN A 111 -9.79 8.35 21.63
C ASN A 111 -10.71 8.45 20.40
N TRP A 112 -10.21 8.07 19.22
CA TRP A 112 -10.98 8.10 17.98
C TRP A 112 -12.07 7.03 17.97
N VAL A 113 -11.82 5.84 18.53
CA VAL A 113 -12.88 4.86 18.79
C VAL A 113 -13.43 5.04 20.22
N PRO A 114 -14.77 5.13 20.40
CA PRO A 114 -15.37 5.22 21.72
C PRO A 114 -14.96 4.05 22.62
N SER A 115 -14.74 4.32 23.91
CA SER A 115 -14.25 3.32 24.88
C SER A 115 -15.14 2.09 25.00
N GLY A 116 -16.46 2.24 24.85
CA GLY A 116 -17.41 1.13 24.81
C GLY A 116 -17.13 0.15 23.67
N LEU A 117 -16.93 0.67 22.46
CA LEU A 117 -16.61 -0.13 21.27
C LEU A 117 -15.20 -0.72 21.35
N VAL A 118 -14.21 0.03 21.89
CA VAL A 118 -12.86 -0.51 22.13
C VAL A 118 -12.89 -1.74 23.04
N ARG A 119 -13.66 -1.66 24.14
CA ARG A 119 -13.81 -2.78 25.09
C ARG A 119 -14.47 -3.99 24.42
N ALA A 120 -15.54 -3.78 23.66
CA ALA A 120 -16.22 -4.85 22.92
C ALA A 120 -15.28 -5.53 21.92
N LEU A 121 -14.56 -4.77 21.09
CA LEU A 121 -13.59 -5.31 20.13
C LEU A 121 -12.43 -6.05 20.81
N ARG A 122 -11.96 -5.59 21.97
CA ARG A 122 -10.91 -6.29 22.74
C ARG A 122 -11.42 -7.62 23.28
N GLU A 123 -12.60 -7.63 23.89
CA GLU A 123 -13.21 -8.84 24.44
C GLU A 123 -13.46 -9.87 23.33
N ASP A 124 -13.92 -9.41 22.17
CA ASP A 124 -14.05 -10.21 20.96
C ASP A 124 -12.72 -10.80 20.50
N ALA A 125 -11.69 -9.97 20.32
CA ALA A 125 -10.36 -10.43 19.90
C ALA A 125 -9.78 -11.48 20.86
N ARG A 126 -9.97 -11.31 22.18
CA ARG A 126 -9.56 -12.30 23.19
C ARG A 126 -10.31 -13.61 23.04
N LYS A 127 -11.64 -13.56 22.90
CA LYS A 127 -12.47 -14.75 22.72
C LYS A 127 -12.07 -15.51 21.45
N LEU A 128 -11.88 -14.79 20.34
CA LEU A 128 -11.43 -15.37 19.06
C LEU A 128 -10.05 -16.01 19.17
N PHE A 129 -9.14 -15.42 19.94
CA PHE A 129 -7.83 -15.99 20.22
C PHE A 129 -7.94 -17.28 21.04
N ASP A 130 -8.70 -17.26 22.13
CA ASP A 130 -8.96 -18.42 22.99
C ASP A 130 -9.65 -19.57 22.21
N ASP A 131 -10.50 -19.23 21.24
CA ASP A 131 -11.17 -20.16 20.33
C ASP A 131 -10.26 -20.65 19.18
N GLY A 132 -8.98 -20.25 19.15
CA GLY A 132 -7.99 -20.70 18.17
C GLY A 132 -8.22 -20.16 16.75
N GLN A 133 -8.91 -19.03 16.59
CA GLN A 133 -9.24 -18.45 15.29
C GLN A 133 -8.09 -17.65 14.67
N PHE A 134 -7.08 -17.32 15.46
CA PHE A 134 -5.90 -16.60 14.99
C PHE A 134 -4.95 -17.53 14.24
N GLN A 135 -4.33 -17.00 13.19
CA GLN A 135 -3.33 -17.71 12.41
C GLN A 135 -1.98 -17.01 12.53
N PRO A 136 -0.87 -17.77 12.50
CA PRO A 136 0.46 -17.22 12.28
C PRO A 136 0.48 -16.27 11.09
N ASP A 137 1.00 -15.07 11.27
CA ASP A 137 1.11 -14.07 10.21
C ASP A 137 2.46 -13.37 10.33
N GLY A 138 3.49 -14.12 9.96
CA GLY A 138 4.87 -13.70 9.97
C GLY A 138 5.37 -13.32 8.58
N LEU A 139 5.45 -12.01 8.30
CA LEU A 139 6.55 -11.45 7.50
C LEU A 139 7.78 -11.16 8.40
N THR A 140 7.72 -11.55 9.66
CA THR A 140 8.77 -11.40 10.66
C THR A 140 9.95 -12.28 10.29
N ASN A 141 11.00 -11.66 9.74
CA ASN A 141 12.34 -12.22 9.56
C ASN A 141 12.57 -13.24 8.43
N THR A 142 11.87 -13.16 7.29
CA THR A 142 12.29 -13.89 6.07
C THR A 142 13.67 -13.49 5.53
N ALA A 143 14.33 -12.48 6.12
CA ALA A 143 15.75 -12.19 5.87
C ALA A 143 16.68 -13.35 6.27
N LEU A 144 16.25 -14.22 7.18
CA LEU A 144 16.94 -15.45 7.53
C LEU A 144 16.09 -16.62 7.03
N ARG A 145 16.55 -17.30 5.96
CA ARG A 145 15.85 -18.39 5.24
C ARG A 145 15.43 -19.60 6.11
N GLU A 146 15.75 -19.62 7.40
CA GLU A 146 15.67 -20.81 8.27
C GLU A 146 14.88 -20.61 9.57
N GLN A 147 14.27 -19.44 9.83
CA GLN A 147 13.44 -19.28 11.04
C GLN A 147 12.04 -19.87 10.82
N GLY A 148 11.68 -20.88 11.61
CA GLY A 148 10.30 -21.34 11.77
C GLY A 148 9.48 -20.38 12.64
N PHE A 149 8.15 -20.44 12.52
CA PHE A 149 7.24 -19.61 13.32
C PHE A 149 7.40 -19.88 14.82
N ASN A 150 7.47 -18.81 15.60
CA ASN A 150 7.49 -18.83 17.05
C ASN A 150 6.39 -17.89 17.57
N ALA A 151 5.32 -18.44 18.11
CA ALA A 151 4.18 -17.67 18.64
C ALA A 151 4.55 -16.62 19.71
N LYS A 152 5.72 -16.75 20.37
CA LYS A 152 6.23 -15.76 21.33
C LYS A 152 7.07 -14.65 20.71
N ALA A 153 7.53 -14.84 19.47
CA ALA A 153 8.36 -13.87 18.75
C ALA A 153 7.63 -13.25 17.54
N ASP A 154 6.59 -13.92 17.05
CA ASP A 154 5.88 -13.57 15.83
C ASP A 154 4.44 -13.13 16.10
N ARG A 155 3.94 -12.26 15.21
CA ARG A 155 2.55 -11.81 15.20
C ARG A 155 1.61 -12.94 14.76
N GLN A 156 0.41 -12.93 15.34
CA GLN A 156 -0.74 -13.69 14.86
C GLN A 156 -1.85 -12.75 14.39
N THR A 157 -2.64 -13.15 13.40
CA THR A 157 -3.78 -12.36 12.92
C THR A 157 -5.06 -13.16 12.77
N PHE A 158 -6.17 -12.48 13.03
CA PHE A 158 -7.51 -12.94 12.69
C PHE A 158 -8.06 -12.06 11.57
N ARG A 159 -8.56 -12.71 10.50
CA ARG A 159 -9.02 -12.05 9.27
C ARG A 159 -10.54 -12.12 9.04
N GLY A 160 -11.31 -12.61 10.02
CA GLY A 160 -12.79 -12.61 9.92
C GLY A 160 -13.48 -13.97 9.73
N GLY A 161 -12.85 -15.13 9.86
CA GLY A 161 -13.55 -16.38 9.50
C GLY A 161 -13.97 -16.36 8.02
N ALA A 162 -15.28 -16.30 7.73
CA ALA A 162 -15.78 -16.09 6.36
C ALA A 162 -15.76 -14.61 5.90
N ASP A 163 -16.00 -13.65 6.79
CA ASP A 163 -15.93 -12.19 6.54
C ASP A 163 -15.74 -11.42 7.86
N TRP A 164 -15.16 -10.22 7.84
CA TRP A 164 -14.80 -9.47 9.05
C TRP A 164 -15.93 -9.40 10.11
N ASP A 165 -17.18 -9.22 9.69
CA ASP A 165 -18.38 -9.11 10.53
C ASP A 165 -19.19 -10.41 10.63
N ASP A 166 -18.57 -11.56 10.39
CA ASP A 166 -19.21 -12.87 10.51
C ASP A 166 -19.83 -13.06 11.92
N TYR A 167 -21.15 -13.15 11.98
CA TYR A 167 -21.90 -13.29 13.24
C TYR A 167 -21.80 -14.70 13.83
N ASP A 168 -21.30 -15.69 13.07
CA ASP A 168 -21.16 -17.06 13.55
C ASP A 168 -19.92 -17.24 14.43
N VAL A 169 -19.01 -16.25 14.47
CA VAL A 169 -17.79 -16.30 15.29
C VAL A 169 -17.58 -14.99 16.06
N GLY A 170 -17.37 -15.08 17.37
CA GLY A 170 -17.11 -13.91 18.23
C GLY A 170 -18.27 -12.92 18.27
N ASP A 171 -17.96 -11.63 18.46
CA ASP A 171 -18.90 -10.51 18.44
C ASP A 171 -18.91 -9.81 17.07
N GLY A 172 -19.63 -10.41 16.10
CA GLY A 172 -19.81 -9.83 14.77
C GLY A 172 -20.48 -8.45 14.79
N LYS A 173 -21.28 -8.13 15.82
CA LYS A 173 -21.95 -6.83 15.94
C LYS A 173 -20.96 -5.70 16.22
N ALA A 174 -20.07 -5.89 17.18
CA ALA A 174 -19.01 -4.92 17.47
C ALA A 174 -18.10 -4.71 16.25
N ARG A 175 -17.75 -5.79 15.54
CA ARG A 175 -16.93 -5.72 14.32
C ARG A 175 -17.65 -4.99 13.18
N MET A 176 -18.95 -5.17 13.03
CA MET A 176 -19.78 -4.42 12.06
C MET A 176 -19.84 -2.93 12.40
N GLU A 177 -20.11 -2.58 13.66
CA GLU A 177 -20.15 -1.18 14.11
C GLU A 177 -18.82 -0.48 13.81
N PHE A 178 -17.71 -1.15 14.09
CA PHE A 178 -16.37 -0.68 13.76
C PHE A 178 -16.15 -0.55 12.25
N ALA A 179 -16.54 -1.55 11.45
CA ALA A 179 -16.40 -1.52 10.01
C ALA A 179 -17.18 -0.35 9.36
N LEU A 180 -18.39 -0.04 9.84
CA LEU A 180 -19.17 1.12 9.38
C LEU A 180 -18.44 2.44 9.66
N ARG A 181 -17.78 2.55 10.83
CA ARG A 181 -16.97 3.73 11.16
C ARG A 181 -15.76 3.87 10.22
N MET A 182 -15.07 2.76 9.94
CA MET A 182 -13.94 2.74 9.00
C MET A 182 -14.40 3.03 7.55
N GLY A 183 -15.60 2.60 7.16
CA GLY A 183 -16.21 2.92 5.87
C GLY A 183 -16.38 4.43 5.66
N ARG A 184 -16.87 5.16 6.67
CA ARG A 184 -16.98 6.63 6.61
C ARG A 184 -15.62 7.31 6.51
N LEU A 185 -14.63 6.85 7.28
CA LEU A 185 -13.25 7.34 7.19
C LEU A 185 -12.68 7.18 5.78
N ARG A 186 -12.91 6.02 5.17
CA ARG A 186 -12.47 5.72 3.81
C ARG A 186 -13.12 6.64 2.78
N GLU A 187 -14.43 6.85 2.85
CA GLU A 187 -15.15 7.77 1.94
C GLU A 187 -14.61 9.20 2.04
N GLU A 188 -14.31 9.67 3.25
CA GLU A 188 -13.74 10.98 3.47
C GLU A 188 -12.32 11.09 2.90
N LEU A 189 -11.45 10.11 3.18
CA LEU A 189 -10.11 10.03 2.63
C LEU A 189 -10.09 9.96 1.10
N ALA A 190 -11.07 9.30 0.48
CA ALA A 190 -11.20 9.25 -0.98
C ALA A 190 -11.34 10.65 -1.58
N ILE A 191 -12.03 11.55 -0.88
CA ILE A 191 -12.24 12.94 -1.30
C ILE A 191 -11.01 13.78 -0.94
N THR A 192 -10.55 13.72 0.31
CA THR A 192 -9.53 14.66 0.81
C THR A 192 -8.12 14.35 0.30
N LEU A 193 -7.84 13.11 -0.08
CA LEU A 193 -6.59 12.71 -0.73
C LEU A 193 -6.64 12.78 -2.26
N ASP A 194 -7.79 13.12 -2.85
CA ASP A 194 -8.05 13.05 -4.29
C ASP A 194 -7.77 11.65 -4.87
N ARG A 195 -8.32 10.63 -4.21
CA ARG A 195 -8.15 9.21 -4.55
C ARG A 195 -9.54 8.55 -4.65
N PRO A 196 -10.35 8.89 -5.66
CA PRO A 196 -11.78 8.52 -5.70
C PRO A 196 -12.03 7.01 -5.63
N THR A 197 -11.12 6.19 -6.18
CA THR A 197 -11.23 4.72 -6.19
C THR A 197 -11.01 4.09 -4.81
N LEU A 198 -10.59 4.85 -3.79
CA LEU A 198 -10.61 4.41 -2.38
C LEU A 198 -12.03 4.12 -1.90
N SER A 199 -13.03 4.84 -2.43
CA SER A 199 -14.44 4.71 -2.02
C SER A 199 -15.14 3.47 -2.59
N ASP A 200 -14.53 2.79 -3.56
CA ASP A 200 -15.07 1.55 -4.14
C ASP A 200 -14.86 0.35 -3.20
N GLU A 201 -15.96 -0.25 -2.73
CA GLU A 201 -15.97 -1.47 -1.92
C GLU A 201 -15.66 -2.74 -2.75
N GLY A 202 -15.56 -2.63 -4.08
CA GLY A 202 -15.42 -3.76 -5.00
C GLY A 202 -16.74 -4.47 -5.32
N ARG A 203 -17.89 -3.83 -5.05
CA ARG A 203 -19.20 -4.31 -5.51
C ARG A 203 -19.42 -3.87 -6.96
N GLY A 204 -18.75 -4.52 -7.91
CA GLY A 204 -18.93 -4.20 -9.32
C GLY A 204 -20.40 -4.29 -9.73
N GLU A 205 -20.97 -3.22 -10.26
CA GLU A 205 -22.22 -3.30 -11.01
C GLU A 205 -21.96 -4.11 -12.29
N GLY A 206 -22.64 -5.26 -12.44
CA GLY A 206 -22.63 -6.04 -13.68
C GLY A 206 -21.92 -7.39 -13.64
N TRP A 207 -21.28 -7.78 -12.53
CA TRP A 207 -20.89 -9.18 -12.33
C TRP A 207 -22.08 -9.92 -11.73
N GLU A 208 -22.76 -10.74 -12.53
CA GLU A 208 -23.83 -11.60 -12.02
C GLU A 208 -23.32 -12.42 -10.82
N ASP A 209 -23.95 -12.18 -9.67
CA ASP A 209 -23.72 -12.66 -8.31
C ASP A 209 -23.83 -14.21 -8.19
N LYS A 210 -23.04 -14.94 -8.97
CA LYS A 210 -23.05 -16.41 -9.02
C LYS A 210 -21.95 -17.05 -8.19
N ASP A 211 -20.94 -16.29 -7.79
CA ASP A 211 -19.84 -16.81 -6.98
C ASP A 211 -19.66 -16.00 -5.69
N LYS A 212 -20.33 -16.46 -4.62
CA LYS A 212 -20.18 -15.89 -3.27
C LYS A 212 -18.73 -15.88 -2.79
N SER A 213 -17.84 -16.69 -3.38
CA SER A 213 -16.41 -16.71 -3.03
C SER A 213 -15.63 -15.46 -3.47
N MET A 214 -16.22 -14.64 -4.36
CA MET A 214 -15.64 -13.37 -4.84
C MET A 214 -16.22 -12.13 -4.16
N ARG A 215 -16.98 -12.30 -3.06
CA ARG A 215 -17.36 -11.21 -2.13
C ARG A 215 -16.17 -10.67 -1.32
N GLN A 216 -14.95 -10.72 -1.83
CA GLN A 216 -13.83 -10.15 -1.13
C GLN A 216 -14.00 -8.64 -1.17
N ARG A 217 -14.37 -8.07 -0.01
CA ARG A 217 -14.24 -6.64 0.22
C ARG A 217 -12.84 -6.25 -0.20
N ARG A 218 -12.76 -5.19 -1.00
CA ARG A 218 -11.47 -4.70 -1.49
C ARG A 218 -10.54 -4.31 -0.34
N HIS A 219 -11.13 -3.86 0.76
CA HIS A 219 -10.43 -3.40 1.95
C HIS A 219 -10.19 -4.53 2.94
N GLU A 220 -8.99 -4.54 3.50
CA GLU A 220 -8.52 -5.57 4.40
C GLU A 220 -8.69 -5.08 5.84
N ILE A 221 -9.29 -5.90 6.71
CA ILE A 221 -9.38 -5.65 8.16
C ILE A 221 -8.96 -6.91 8.92
N THR A 222 -8.10 -6.74 9.92
CA THR A 222 -7.62 -7.83 10.78
C THR A 222 -7.54 -7.39 12.24
N TYR A 223 -7.65 -8.36 13.16
CA TYR A 223 -7.02 -8.20 14.46
C TYR A 223 -5.59 -8.69 14.40
N ASN A 224 -4.69 -7.94 15.00
CA ASN A 224 -3.30 -8.29 15.18
C ASN A 224 -3.02 -8.53 16.66
N TRP A 225 -2.38 -9.66 16.94
CA TRP A 225 -2.07 -10.14 18.28
C TRP A 225 -0.56 -10.36 18.43
N TYR A 226 0.02 -9.68 19.41
CA TYR A 226 1.43 -9.79 19.75
C TYR A 226 1.55 -10.27 21.20
N GLU A 227 2.12 -11.45 21.39
CA GLU A 227 2.52 -11.95 22.71
C GLU A 227 3.73 -11.16 23.26
N PRO A 228 3.99 -11.22 24.58
CA PRO A 228 5.27 -10.80 25.15
C PRO A 228 6.47 -11.41 24.41
N GLY A 229 7.37 -10.56 23.95
CA GLY A 229 8.53 -10.89 23.11
C GLY A 229 8.28 -10.77 21.60
N ALA A 230 7.03 -10.62 21.16
CA ALA A 230 6.73 -10.49 19.74
C ALA A 230 7.05 -9.09 19.21
N LYS A 231 7.47 -9.02 17.95
CA LYS A 231 7.80 -7.78 17.25
C LYS A 231 7.54 -7.90 15.75
N LEU A 232 7.61 -6.78 15.03
CA LEU A 232 7.57 -6.76 13.57
C LEU A 232 8.68 -5.89 13.04
N GLY A 233 9.55 -6.50 12.22
CA GLY A 233 10.67 -5.80 11.59
C GLY A 233 10.23 -4.65 10.70
N ARG A 234 11.20 -3.79 10.34
CA ARG A 234 10.96 -2.63 9.49
C ARG A 234 10.48 -3.05 8.10
N HIS A 235 9.40 -2.46 7.64
CA HIS A 235 8.78 -2.78 6.35
C HIS A 235 7.98 -1.60 5.79
N LEU A 236 7.49 -1.78 4.57
CA LEU A 236 6.44 -1.00 3.93
C LEU A 236 5.24 -1.91 3.72
N ASP A 237 4.05 -1.31 3.70
CA ASP A 237 2.82 -2.06 3.47
C ASP A 237 2.48 -2.24 2.00
N GLU A 238 2.98 -1.34 1.16
CA GLU A 238 2.83 -1.41 -0.28
C GLU A 238 4.13 -1.19 -1.05
N HIS A 239 4.24 -1.90 -2.18
CA HIS A 239 5.30 -1.73 -3.17
C HIS A 239 4.70 -1.64 -4.57
N HIS A 240 5.45 -1.09 -5.51
CA HIS A 240 5.05 -1.08 -6.92
C HIS A 240 4.79 -2.50 -7.44
N GLU A 241 3.74 -2.69 -8.23
CA GLU A 241 3.31 -3.98 -8.78
C GLU A 241 4.45 -4.66 -9.54
N GLU A 242 5.10 -3.93 -10.45
CA GLU A 242 6.29 -4.37 -11.17
C GLU A 242 7.45 -4.84 -10.27
N THR A 243 7.56 -4.32 -9.04
CA THR A 243 8.63 -4.73 -8.10
C THR A 243 8.30 -6.00 -7.31
N LYS A 244 7.06 -6.49 -7.38
CA LYS A 244 6.58 -7.71 -6.69
C LYS A 244 6.69 -8.98 -7.54
N GLY A 245 7.26 -8.89 -8.75
CA GLY A 245 7.37 -10.00 -9.70
C GLY A 245 5.99 -10.45 -10.23
N THR A 246 5.87 -11.72 -10.61
CA THR A 246 4.66 -12.25 -11.29
C THR A 246 3.37 -12.14 -10.49
N LYS A 247 3.43 -11.89 -9.18
CA LYS A 247 2.27 -11.71 -8.32
C LYS A 247 1.77 -10.27 -8.22
N GLY A 248 2.59 -9.29 -8.62
CA GLY A 248 2.29 -7.87 -8.43
C GLY A 248 1.03 -7.40 -9.13
N TRP A 249 0.75 -7.99 -10.30
CA TRP A 249 -0.37 -7.62 -11.16
C TRP A 249 -1.58 -8.57 -11.05
N ILE A 250 -1.59 -9.51 -10.09
CA ILE A 250 -2.70 -10.47 -9.94
C ILE A 250 -3.98 -9.78 -9.46
N ARG A 251 -3.84 -8.77 -8.59
CA ARG A 251 -4.99 -8.04 -8.06
C ARG A 251 -5.11 -6.70 -8.79
N PRO A 252 -6.33 -6.26 -9.15
CA PRO A 252 -6.58 -4.98 -9.80
C PRO A 252 -6.51 -3.78 -8.83
N SER A 253 -6.11 -4.02 -7.58
CA SER A 253 -6.09 -3.02 -6.52
C SER A 253 -4.80 -3.12 -5.72
N ARG A 254 -4.43 -2.02 -5.09
CA ARG A 254 -3.28 -1.89 -4.19
C ARG A 254 -3.66 -1.20 -2.88
N ARG A 255 -2.84 -1.38 -1.86
CA ARG A 255 -2.94 -0.70 -0.57
C ARG A 255 -2.51 0.75 -0.74
N SER A 256 -3.40 1.67 -0.39
CA SER A 256 -3.20 3.11 -0.56
C SER A 256 -3.01 3.79 0.79
N VAL A 257 -3.86 3.46 1.77
CA VAL A 257 -3.76 3.99 3.13
C VAL A 257 -3.75 2.85 4.13
N THR A 258 -2.74 2.84 5.00
CA THR A 258 -2.67 1.94 6.16
C THR A 258 -3.33 2.62 7.34
N TRP A 259 -4.08 1.83 8.12
CA TRP A 259 -4.64 2.29 9.37
C TRP A 259 -4.49 1.26 10.49
N LEU A 260 -4.39 1.75 11.73
CA LEU A 260 -4.37 0.94 12.94
C LEU A 260 -5.23 1.58 14.01
N VAL A 261 -6.01 0.79 14.73
CA VAL A 261 -6.70 1.18 15.95
C VAL A 261 -6.24 0.29 17.10
N TYR A 262 -5.69 0.91 18.12
CA TYR A 262 -5.22 0.19 19.30
C TYR A 262 -6.34 -0.18 20.24
N LEU A 263 -6.23 -1.38 20.82
CA LEU A 263 -7.20 -1.91 21.76
C LEU A 263 -6.59 -2.09 23.15
N ASN A 264 -5.51 -1.41 23.54
CA ASN A 264 -4.82 -1.69 24.81
C ASN A 264 -5.09 -0.63 25.88
N GLU A 265 -5.96 -0.95 26.84
CA GLU A 265 -6.27 -0.04 27.95
C GLU A 265 -5.09 0.12 28.89
N ASN A 266 -4.87 1.36 29.36
CA ASN A 266 -3.82 1.71 30.33
C ASN A 266 -2.45 1.13 29.93
N TRP A 267 -2.05 1.30 28.66
CA TRP A 267 -0.76 0.82 28.15
C TRP A 267 0.36 1.74 28.59
N GLU A 268 1.30 1.19 29.33
CA GLU A 268 2.43 1.93 29.88
C GLU A 268 3.65 1.82 28.95
N ALA A 269 4.53 2.82 29.00
CA ALA A 269 5.68 2.89 28.10
C ALA A 269 6.63 1.68 28.27
N GLU A 270 6.75 1.16 29.49
CA GLU A 270 7.61 0.04 29.85
C GLU A 270 7.12 -1.30 29.28
N GLU A 271 5.85 -1.37 28.83
CA GLU A 271 5.28 -2.56 28.20
C GLU A 271 5.73 -2.74 26.75
N GLY A 272 6.44 -1.75 26.18
CA GLY A 272 7.01 -1.82 24.83
C GLY A 272 5.92 -1.87 23.76
N GLY A 273 6.17 -2.59 22.67
CA GLY A 273 5.18 -2.77 21.60
C GLY A 273 4.87 -1.49 20.80
N VAL A 274 5.72 -0.47 20.90
CA VAL A 274 5.55 0.82 20.21
C VAL A 274 5.56 0.60 18.69
N LEU A 275 4.67 1.29 17.97
CA LEU A 275 4.81 1.43 16.52
C LEU A 275 5.81 2.55 16.25
N ARG A 276 6.97 2.19 15.72
CA ARG A 276 8.01 3.13 15.33
C ARG A 276 7.91 3.41 13.84
N CYS A 277 7.60 4.66 13.51
CA CYS A 277 7.47 5.17 12.16
C CYS A 277 8.72 5.99 11.78
N PHE A 278 9.06 5.96 10.49
CA PHE A 278 10.20 6.70 9.94
C PHE A 278 9.74 7.69 8.86
N PRO A 279 8.92 8.71 9.21
CA PRO A 279 8.51 9.72 8.26
C PRO A 279 9.69 10.59 7.80
N ARG A 280 9.49 11.33 6.69
CA ARG A 280 10.38 12.42 6.31
C ARG A 280 10.35 13.52 7.39
N THR A 281 11.37 14.38 7.40
CA THR A 281 11.41 15.49 8.36
C THR A 281 10.20 16.41 8.21
N GLU A 282 9.79 17.08 9.28
CA GLU A 282 8.69 18.04 9.24
C GLU A 282 8.96 19.18 8.22
N GLY A 283 10.22 19.56 8.03
CA GLY A 283 10.63 20.49 6.98
C GLY A 283 10.25 19.97 5.59
N CYS A 284 10.61 18.74 5.27
CA CYS A 284 10.28 18.13 3.98
C CYS A 284 8.77 17.87 3.81
N ILE A 285 8.06 17.48 4.88
CA ILE A 285 6.61 17.28 4.84
C ILE A 285 5.90 18.62 4.57
N SER A 286 6.25 19.67 5.32
CA SER A 286 5.58 20.96 5.23
C SER A 286 5.73 21.64 3.87
N THR A 287 6.89 21.49 3.21
CA THR A 287 7.18 22.07 1.90
C THR A 287 6.85 21.16 0.72
N ASN A 288 6.32 19.96 0.94
CA ASN A 288 5.96 19.09 -0.17
C ASN A 288 4.62 19.55 -0.79
N ASP A 289 4.70 19.96 -2.05
CA ASP A 289 3.57 20.45 -2.84
C ASP A 289 2.96 19.35 -3.71
N VAL A 290 3.60 18.19 -3.80
CA VAL A 290 3.17 17.06 -4.65
C VAL A 290 2.68 15.92 -3.76
N PRO A 291 1.48 15.35 -4.02
CA PRO A 291 0.99 14.18 -3.30
C PRO A 291 1.98 13.02 -3.36
N VAL A 292 2.16 12.35 -2.24
CA VAL A 292 3.06 11.20 -2.12
C VAL A 292 2.34 9.89 -2.42
N GLY A 293 3.11 8.82 -2.53
CA GLY A 293 2.59 7.45 -2.65
C GLY A 293 2.21 7.09 -4.07
N ALA A 294 1.35 7.89 -4.71
CA ALA A 294 0.93 7.68 -6.09
C ALA A 294 0.71 8.99 -6.86
N HIS A 295 1.00 8.96 -8.16
CA HIS A 295 0.66 10.03 -9.11
C HIS A 295 0.18 9.45 -10.44
N GLU A 296 -1.05 9.79 -10.84
CA GLU A 296 -1.70 9.23 -12.05
C GLU A 296 -1.62 7.70 -12.10
N GLY A 297 -1.73 7.09 -10.90
CA GLY A 297 -1.60 5.66 -10.69
C GLY A 297 -0.17 5.10 -10.67
N ASN A 298 0.88 5.86 -10.97
CA ASN A 298 2.26 5.37 -10.84
C ASN A 298 2.65 5.38 -9.37
N LEU A 299 3.23 4.29 -8.85
CA LEU A 299 3.69 4.27 -7.46
C LEU A 299 5.05 4.92 -7.28
N GLN A 300 5.19 5.60 -6.15
CA GLN A 300 6.44 6.18 -5.71
C GLN A 300 7.47 5.10 -5.41
N VAL A 301 8.71 5.28 -5.87
CA VAL A 301 9.84 4.37 -5.66
C VAL A 301 11.03 5.03 -4.98
N GLY A 302 10.97 6.34 -4.73
CA GLY A 302 12.02 7.06 -4.04
C GLY A 302 11.76 8.54 -3.90
N TRP A 303 12.83 9.26 -3.57
CA TRP A 303 12.89 10.70 -3.44
C TRP A 303 14.14 11.20 -4.13
N VAL A 304 14.10 12.40 -4.71
CA VAL A 304 15.31 13.14 -5.09
C VAL A 304 15.38 14.43 -4.28
N THR A 305 16.58 14.74 -3.80
CA THR A 305 16.84 16.04 -3.16
C THR A 305 17.22 17.06 -4.23
N GLY A 306 16.56 18.23 -4.22
CA GLY A 306 16.89 19.37 -5.09
C GLY A 306 17.58 20.51 -4.33
N GLY A 307 18.42 21.28 -5.03
CA GLY A 307 19.20 22.39 -4.49
C GLY A 307 18.34 23.47 -3.84
N GLY A 308 18.66 23.81 -2.59
CA GLY A 308 18.05 24.90 -1.84
C GLY A 308 18.83 26.19 -2.07
N ASP A 309 18.39 27.01 -3.02
CA ASP A 309 19.03 28.31 -3.27
C ASP A 309 18.49 29.43 -2.37
N GLU A 310 17.43 29.18 -1.58
CA GLU A 310 16.92 30.15 -0.62
C GLU A 310 16.64 29.53 0.75
N GLY A 311 17.44 29.89 1.76
CA GLY A 311 17.10 29.68 3.17
C GLY A 311 17.57 28.36 3.82
N GLY A 312 18.31 27.50 3.11
CA GLY A 312 18.89 26.27 3.70
C GLY A 312 17.89 25.13 3.94
N ILE A 313 16.66 25.25 3.43
CA ILE A 313 15.66 24.17 3.47
C ILE A 313 15.96 23.19 2.34
N ILE A 314 16.15 21.91 2.68
CA ILE A 314 16.37 20.84 1.74
C ILE A 314 15.01 20.38 1.19
N GLN A 315 14.74 20.71 -0.08
CA GLN A 315 13.53 20.27 -0.75
C GLN A 315 13.69 18.86 -1.31
N GLN A 316 12.67 18.03 -1.11
CA GLN A 316 12.65 16.66 -1.58
C GLN A 316 11.42 16.44 -2.46
N TYR A 317 11.63 15.72 -3.55
CA TYR A 317 10.59 15.48 -4.55
C TYR A 317 10.34 13.98 -4.65
N PRO A 318 9.07 13.53 -4.62
CA PRO A 318 8.75 12.14 -4.83
C PRO A 318 9.14 11.72 -6.26
N VAL A 319 9.68 10.51 -6.38
CA VAL A 319 10.03 9.88 -7.66
C VAL A 319 9.11 8.71 -7.91
N PHE A 320 8.46 8.70 -9.05
CA PHE A 320 7.49 7.70 -9.46
C PHE A 320 8.06 6.83 -10.58
N LEU A 321 7.59 5.58 -10.64
CA LEU A 321 7.92 4.64 -11.71
C LEU A 321 6.78 4.58 -12.73
N ASP A 322 7.02 5.06 -13.95
CA ASP A 322 6.11 4.97 -15.09
C ASP A 322 6.41 3.72 -15.90
N CYS A 323 5.57 2.69 -15.77
CA CYS A 323 5.71 1.44 -16.53
C CYS A 323 4.91 1.43 -17.86
N PHE A 324 4.26 2.52 -18.23
CA PHE A 324 3.32 2.57 -19.36
C PHE A 324 3.77 3.52 -20.45
N ARG A 325 5.05 3.42 -20.80
CA ARG A 325 5.66 4.25 -21.84
C ARG A 325 5.34 3.72 -23.24
N PRO A 326 5.22 4.58 -24.27
CA PRO A 326 5.04 4.15 -25.66
C PRO A 326 6.14 3.20 -26.18
N SER A 327 7.32 3.23 -25.57
CA SER A 327 8.44 2.32 -25.89
C SER A 327 8.21 0.88 -25.45
N GLY A 328 7.27 0.64 -24.53
CA GLY A 328 7.10 -0.63 -23.82
C GLY A 328 8.02 -0.82 -22.61
N GLY A 329 8.92 0.12 -22.34
CA GLY A 329 9.76 0.14 -21.14
C GLY A 329 9.20 1.00 -20.01
N ALA A 330 9.96 1.14 -18.94
CA ALA A 330 9.67 1.99 -17.79
C ALA A 330 10.59 3.22 -17.71
N ALA A 331 10.16 4.27 -17.02
CA ALA A 331 10.97 5.45 -16.73
C ALA A 331 10.70 5.97 -15.31
N LEU A 332 11.70 6.60 -14.70
CA LEU A 332 11.57 7.33 -13.44
C LEU A 332 11.28 8.78 -13.75
N TYR A 333 10.34 9.38 -13.02
CA TYR A 333 9.99 10.79 -13.19
C TYR A 333 9.66 11.44 -11.85
N ARG A 334 9.72 12.77 -11.83
CA ARG A 334 9.12 13.61 -10.78
C ARG A 334 8.09 14.55 -11.38
N VAL A 335 7.22 15.07 -10.55
CA VAL A 335 6.26 16.11 -10.93
C VAL A 335 6.89 17.48 -10.74
N VAL A 336 6.72 18.37 -11.73
CA VAL A 336 7.14 19.78 -11.68
C VAL A 336 5.98 20.68 -12.11
N LYS A 337 5.86 21.86 -11.52
CA LYS A 337 4.82 22.83 -11.92
C LYS A 337 5.12 23.37 -13.32
N SER A 338 4.14 23.35 -14.21
CA SER A 338 4.30 23.92 -15.56
C SER A 338 4.64 25.41 -15.50
N SER A 339 5.58 25.83 -16.33
CA SER A 339 5.94 27.25 -16.52
C SER A 339 4.90 28.03 -17.33
N SER A 340 3.94 27.33 -17.94
CA SER A 340 2.84 27.93 -18.68
C SER A 340 1.68 28.25 -17.75
N SER A 341 1.10 29.45 -17.89
CA SER A 341 0.24 30.13 -16.91
C SER A 341 -1.15 29.53 -16.63
N SER A 342 -1.39 28.24 -16.92
CA SER A 342 -2.60 27.55 -16.49
C SER A 342 -2.38 26.96 -15.10
N LEU A 343 -3.21 27.36 -14.14
CA LEU A 343 -2.99 27.17 -12.70
C LEU A 343 -2.87 25.72 -12.20
N ASN A 344 -3.04 24.68 -13.02
CA ASN A 344 -3.16 23.29 -12.57
C ASN A 344 -2.51 22.24 -13.52
N ASP A 345 -1.54 22.61 -14.37
CA ASP A 345 -0.89 21.60 -15.24
C ASP A 345 0.42 21.12 -14.61
N ASP A 346 0.35 19.98 -13.94
CA ASP A 346 1.50 19.25 -13.41
C ASP A 346 2.23 18.54 -14.57
N GLU A 347 3.51 18.85 -14.76
CA GLU A 347 4.32 18.24 -15.83
C GLU A 347 5.22 17.14 -15.27
N ARG A 348 5.36 16.03 -16.00
CA ARG A 348 6.30 14.95 -15.67
C ARG A 348 7.69 15.30 -16.19
N GLN A 349 8.64 15.54 -15.29
CA GLN A 349 10.07 15.60 -15.65
C GLN A 349 10.69 14.20 -15.57
N ILE A 350 11.05 13.63 -16.72
CA ILE A 350 11.75 12.34 -16.80
C ILE A 350 13.15 12.48 -16.20
N LEU A 351 13.47 11.61 -15.25
CA LEU A 351 14.75 11.54 -14.55
C LEU A 351 15.61 10.37 -15.02
N SER A 352 15.07 9.45 -15.82
CA SER A 352 15.84 8.34 -16.38
C SER A 352 16.63 8.74 -17.63
N VAL A 353 17.83 8.17 -17.78
CA VAL A 353 18.68 8.40 -18.98
C VAL A 353 18.07 7.82 -20.26
N ARG A 354 17.25 6.78 -20.12
CA ARG A 354 16.47 6.12 -21.18
C ARG A 354 15.39 5.26 -20.53
N ASP A 355 14.40 4.86 -21.32
CA ASP A 355 13.44 3.85 -20.90
C ASP A 355 14.15 2.49 -20.65
N PHE A 356 13.69 1.72 -19.66
CA PHE A 356 14.34 0.49 -19.19
C PHE A 356 13.34 -0.60 -18.80
N ASP A 357 13.75 -1.87 -18.91
CA ASP A 357 13.00 -2.98 -18.33
C ASP A 357 13.28 -3.03 -16.82
N VAL A 358 12.23 -3.14 -16.00
CA VAL A 358 12.40 -3.22 -14.54
C VAL A 358 13.09 -4.54 -14.19
N PRO A 359 14.29 -4.52 -13.57
CA PRO A 359 15.03 -5.74 -13.29
C PRO A 359 14.38 -6.53 -12.14
N PRO A 360 14.69 -7.83 -11.99
CA PRO A 360 14.31 -8.58 -10.79
C PRO A 360 14.99 -8.00 -9.53
N GLN A 361 14.38 -8.22 -8.37
CA GLN A 361 14.97 -7.81 -7.08
C GLN A 361 16.32 -8.48 -6.80
N PRO A 362 17.27 -7.80 -6.13
CA PRO A 362 17.18 -6.41 -5.67
C PRO A 362 17.36 -5.40 -6.81
N ILE A 363 16.53 -4.35 -6.83
CA ILE A 363 16.56 -3.29 -7.84
C ILE A 363 17.39 -2.11 -7.34
N ASN A 364 18.28 -1.58 -8.19
CA ASN A 364 18.98 -0.31 -7.94
C ASN A 364 18.52 0.75 -8.96
N PHE A 365 17.49 1.52 -8.60
CA PHE A 365 16.92 2.53 -9.49
C PHE A 365 17.89 3.69 -9.80
N ALA A 366 18.86 3.96 -8.93
CA ALA A 366 19.86 5.00 -9.15
C ALA A 366 20.69 4.77 -10.43
N SER A 367 20.86 3.51 -10.83
CA SER A 367 21.59 3.15 -12.06
C SER A 367 20.89 3.63 -13.35
N PHE A 368 19.58 3.91 -13.31
CA PHE A 368 18.81 4.39 -14.45
C PHE A 368 18.67 5.91 -14.48
N LEU A 369 19.02 6.61 -13.39
CA LEU A 369 18.87 8.06 -13.27
C LEU A 369 19.95 8.83 -14.02
N VAL A 370 19.59 10.03 -14.49
CA VAL A 370 20.53 11.01 -15.03
C VAL A 370 21.55 11.43 -13.94
N PRO A 371 22.82 11.72 -14.30
CA PRO A 371 23.88 11.99 -13.32
C PRO A 371 23.55 13.08 -12.31
N GLU A 372 22.77 14.08 -12.72
CA GLU A 372 22.43 15.28 -11.94
C GLU A 372 21.63 14.98 -10.67
N VAL A 373 20.83 13.90 -10.68
CA VAL A 373 19.96 13.52 -9.54
C VAL A 373 20.33 12.18 -8.93
N ARG A 374 21.30 11.47 -9.51
CA ARG A 374 21.67 10.11 -9.08
C ARG A 374 22.16 10.08 -7.64
N GLU A 375 23.04 11.00 -7.28
CA GLU A 375 23.67 11.06 -5.94
C GLU A 375 22.71 11.56 -4.86
N THR A 376 21.61 12.21 -5.25
CA THR A 376 20.60 12.73 -4.32
C THR A 376 19.35 11.86 -4.25
N PHE A 377 19.34 10.73 -4.97
CA PHE A 377 18.23 9.80 -4.99
C PHE A 377 18.25 8.87 -3.80
N GLU A 378 17.15 8.86 -3.06
CA GLU A 378 16.91 7.96 -1.96
C GLU A 378 15.77 7.00 -2.33
N GLN A 379 16.11 5.75 -2.60
CA GLN A 379 15.15 4.72 -2.98
C GLN A 379 14.27 4.32 -1.78
N ILE A 380 12.94 4.33 -1.95
CA ILE A 380 12.03 3.67 -1.00
C ILE A 380 12.21 2.16 -1.16
N SER A 381 12.04 1.37 -0.10
CA SER A 381 12.23 -0.07 -0.20
C SER A 381 11.37 -0.71 -1.29
N THR A 382 12.02 -1.45 -2.18
CA THR A 382 11.39 -2.17 -3.30
C THR A 382 11.31 -3.67 -3.03
N SER A 383 11.90 -4.15 -1.94
CA SER A 383 12.04 -5.57 -1.62
C SER A 383 11.44 -5.86 -0.26
N ARG A 384 10.75 -7.00 -0.13
CA ARG A 384 10.34 -7.55 1.17
C ARG A 384 11.53 -7.92 2.06
N VAL A 385 12.72 -8.11 1.48
CA VAL A 385 13.96 -8.46 2.17
C VAL A 385 14.98 -7.37 1.92
N ASP A 386 14.62 -6.13 2.23
CA ASP A 386 15.53 -5.01 2.08
C ASP A 386 16.66 -5.13 3.11
N PRO A 387 17.93 -5.25 2.70
CA PRO A 387 19.05 -5.34 3.63
C PRO A 387 19.15 -4.11 4.53
N ARG A 388 18.60 -2.96 4.14
CA ARG A 388 18.52 -1.75 4.99
C ARG A 388 17.58 -1.93 6.19
N PHE A 389 16.70 -2.93 6.15
CA PHE A 389 15.76 -3.25 7.21
C PHE A 389 16.22 -4.45 8.04
N VAL A 390 17.35 -5.07 7.67
CA VAL A 390 17.99 -6.13 8.46
C VAL A 390 18.97 -5.47 9.42
N PRO A 391 18.83 -5.65 10.75
CA PRO A 391 19.85 -5.20 11.69
C PRO A 391 21.19 -5.86 11.34
N PRO A 392 22.33 -5.15 11.45
CA PRO A 392 23.62 -5.79 11.30
C PRO A 392 23.74 -6.97 12.28
N PRO A 393 24.38 -8.09 11.89
CA PRO A 393 24.59 -9.20 12.82
C PRO A 393 25.32 -8.67 14.05
N LEU A 394 24.77 -8.95 15.24
CA LEU A 394 25.35 -8.55 16.52
C LEU A 394 26.79 -9.05 16.59
N ALA A 395 27.74 -8.13 16.79
CA ALA A 395 29.18 -8.34 16.74
C ALA A 395 29.74 -9.17 17.92
N ASN A 396 29.03 -10.21 18.38
CA ASN A 396 29.46 -11.06 19.49
C ASN A 396 29.90 -12.47 19.08
N ASP A 397 29.88 -12.80 17.78
CA ASP A 397 30.41 -14.08 17.28
C ASP A 397 31.62 -13.89 16.35
N SER A 398 32.68 -13.21 16.84
CA SER A 398 34.06 -13.55 16.46
C SER A 398 35.12 -12.67 17.15
N VAL A 399 35.91 -13.34 18.00
CA VAL A 399 37.37 -13.18 18.16
C VAL A 399 37.93 -11.90 18.81
N LYS A 400 38.64 -12.17 19.92
CA LYS A 400 39.63 -11.34 20.63
C LYS A 400 40.59 -10.62 19.66
N ALA A 401 40.61 -9.30 19.67
CA ALA A 401 41.75 -8.51 19.23
C ALA A 401 41.77 -7.16 19.97
N GLU A 402 42.74 -7.05 20.86
CA GLU A 402 43.53 -5.89 21.27
C GLU A 402 42.82 -4.54 21.48
N GLU A 403 42.66 -4.27 22.78
CA GLU A 403 42.53 -3.00 23.47
C GLU A 403 43.70 -2.06 23.11
N GLU A 404 43.46 -0.91 22.47
CA GLU A 404 44.15 0.36 22.72
C GLU A 404 43.53 1.52 21.89
N ASP A 405 43.53 2.71 22.51
CA ASP A 405 43.12 4.03 21.98
C ASP A 405 41.63 4.41 21.92
N ALA A 406 41.01 4.49 23.10
CA ALA A 406 39.83 5.33 23.35
C ALA A 406 40.19 6.54 24.23
N ALA A 407 40.67 7.63 23.62
CA ALA A 407 40.70 8.94 24.26
C ALA A 407 40.70 10.08 23.22
N LYS A 408 39.49 10.61 22.93
CA LYS A 408 39.14 12.02 22.63
C LYS A 408 37.98 12.09 21.63
N ILE A 409 36.78 12.40 22.12
CA ILE A 409 36.07 13.67 21.87
C ILE A 409 34.75 13.62 22.64
N SER A 410 34.55 14.67 23.42
CA SER A 410 33.42 14.90 24.30
C SER A 410 32.30 15.65 23.56
N MET A 411 31.06 15.27 23.88
CA MET A 411 29.80 16.01 23.74
C MET A 411 29.37 16.46 22.34
N LYS A 412 28.37 15.74 21.79
CA LYS A 412 27.03 16.29 21.50
C LYS A 412 26.03 15.16 21.21
N THR A 413 24.84 15.34 21.81
CA THR A 413 23.55 14.66 21.60
C THR A 413 23.49 13.55 20.54
N ASP A 414 23.41 12.29 20.98
CA ASP A 414 22.76 11.23 20.21
C ASP A 414 22.20 10.20 21.18
N THR A 415 20.87 10.05 21.17
CA THR A 415 20.18 8.90 21.74
C THR A 415 20.54 7.68 20.91
N VAL A 416 21.53 6.92 21.37
CA VAL A 416 21.98 5.68 20.77
C VAL A 416 20.86 4.63 20.89
N ASP A 417 20.22 4.33 19.75
CA ASP A 417 19.23 3.26 19.63
C ASP A 417 19.90 1.88 19.78
N ARG A 418 19.30 1.00 20.59
CA ARG A 418 19.80 -0.33 20.94
C ARG A 418 19.76 -1.36 19.79
N ASP A 419 19.34 -0.94 18.59
CA ASP A 419 19.17 -1.81 17.42
C ASP A 419 20.29 -1.69 16.37
N GLY A 420 21.40 -0.99 16.67
CA GLY A 420 22.60 -0.98 15.82
C GLY A 420 22.43 -0.38 14.42
N LEU A 421 21.25 0.19 14.11
CA LEU A 421 20.95 0.89 12.87
C LEU A 421 21.24 2.39 13.03
N SER A 422 22.45 2.74 13.46
CA SER A 422 22.96 4.12 13.44
C SER A 422 23.61 4.46 12.10
N GLY A 423 23.13 3.89 11.01
CA GLY A 423 23.49 4.38 9.69
C GLY A 423 22.85 5.75 9.53
N GLU A 424 23.65 6.81 9.45
CA GLU A 424 23.21 8.14 9.04
C GLU A 424 22.29 7.97 7.82
N ILE A 425 20.98 8.14 8.03
CA ILE A 425 20.05 8.30 6.92
C ILE A 425 20.50 9.61 6.29
N ILE A 426 21.14 9.55 5.12
CA ILE A 426 21.46 10.71 4.31
C ILE A 426 20.12 11.36 3.98
N GLY A 427 19.70 12.35 4.78
CA GLY A 427 18.35 12.90 4.77
C GLY A 427 17.71 13.16 6.16
N GLY A 428 18.36 12.79 7.27
CA GLY A 428 17.94 13.21 8.62
C GLY A 428 16.54 12.74 9.02
N GLY A 429 16.15 11.52 8.68
CA GLY A 429 14.80 10.99 8.95
C GLY A 429 14.39 11.13 10.42
N THR A 430 13.20 11.69 10.65
CA THR A 430 12.59 11.77 11.99
C THR A 430 12.04 10.42 12.40
N VAL A 431 12.19 10.08 13.69
CA VAL A 431 11.56 8.91 14.30
C VAL A 431 10.29 9.38 15.01
N LEU A 432 9.16 8.71 14.75
CA LEU A 432 7.91 8.90 15.47
C LEU A 432 7.49 7.60 16.13
N ASP A 433 7.49 7.59 17.45
CA ASP A 433 7.04 6.46 18.27
C ASP A 433 5.60 6.67 18.71
N VAL A 434 4.73 5.71 18.40
CA VAL A 434 3.31 5.74 18.78
C VAL A 434 3.02 4.65 19.81
N THR A 435 2.69 5.08 21.03
CA THR A 435 2.24 4.20 22.12
C THR A 435 0.92 3.53 21.75
N PRO A 436 0.76 2.21 21.96
CA PRO A 436 -0.41 1.47 21.53
C PRO A 436 -1.62 1.64 22.46
N ALA A 437 -1.98 2.88 22.79
CA ALA A 437 -3.05 3.22 23.72
C ALA A 437 -4.45 3.03 23.12
N ALA A 438 -5.34 2.38 23.87
CA ALA A 438 -6.73 2.09 23.50
C ALA A 438 -7.47 3.26 22.81
N GLY A 439 -8.18 2.96 21.73
CA GLY A 439 -8.99 3.91 20.96
C GLY A 439 -8.19 4.83 20.05
N THR A 440 -6.87 4.78 20.06
CA THR A 440 -6.01 5.60 19.20
C THR A 440 -6.01 5.07 17.77
N LEU A 441 -6.38 5.93 16.81
CA LEU A 441 -6.25 5.71 15.38
C LEU A 441 -4.88 6.20 14.89
N VAL A 442 -4.22 5.42 14.04
CA VAL A 442 -3.01 5.80 13.31
C VAL A 442 -3.29 5.64 11.82
N LEU A 443 -2.91 6.64 11.03
CA LEU A 443 -3.11 6.67 9.57
C LEU A 443 -1.83 7.13 8.86
N PHE A 444 -1.52 6.49 7.73
CA PHE A 444 -0.43 6.91 6.85
C PHE A 444 -0.55 6.26 5.45
N ASP A 445 0.17 6.83 4.48
CA ASP A 445 0.26 6.27 3.13
C ASP A 445 1.07 4.96 3.12
N SER A 446 0.49 3.90 2.54
CA SER A 446 1.06 2.55 2.58
C SER A 446 2.37 2.39 1.81
N VAL A 447 2.66 3.29 0.87
CA VAL A 447 3.82 3.23 -0.02
C VAL A 447 5.01 3.97 0.60
N THR A 448 4.75 5.06 1.33
CA THR A 448 5.82 6.01 1.68
C THR A 448 6.37 5.91 3.08
N LEU A 449 5.70 5.21 4.00
CA LEU A 449 6.08 5.18 5.41
C LEU A 449 6.70 3.85 5.84
N PRO A 450 8.05 3.73 5.88
CA PRO A 450 8.68 2.64 6.58
C PRO A 450 8.30 2.69 8.06
N HIS A 451 7.98 1.53 8.62
CA HIS A 451 7.63 1.42 10.04
C HIS A 451 7.94 0.03 10.58
N LEU A 452 8.02 -0.10 11.91
CA LEU A 452 8.23 -1.34 12.63
C LEU A 452 7.38 -1.38 13.91
N VAL A 453 7.16 -2.58 14.44
CA VAL A 453 6.60 -2.74 15.79
C VAL A 453 7.73 -3.22 16.70
N MET A 454 8.05 -2.41 17.69
CA MET A 454 9.05 -2.76 18.70
C MET A 454 8.59 -3.96 19.52
N GLU A 455 9.53 -4.59 20.21
CA GLU A 455 9.26 -5.74 21.06
C GLU A 455 8.28 -5.41 22.18
N VAL A 456 7.28 -6.28 22.38
CA VAL A 456 6.40 -6.23 23.55
C VAL A 456 7.18 -6.73 24.76
N THR A 457 7.62 -5.81 25.63
CA THR A 457 8.43 -6.12 26.82
C THR A 457 7.59 -6.36 28.07
N GLY A 458 6.32 -5.96 28.05
CA GLY A 458 5.36 -6.17 29.12
C GLY A 458 4.92 -7.63 29.28
N SER A 459 4.04 -7.89 30.24
CA SER A 459 3.52 -9.23 30.55
C SER A 459 2.20 -9.57 29.86
N ARG A 460 1.60 -8.61 29.16
CA ARG A 460 0.30 -8.75 28.48
C ARG A 460 0.41 -8.46 26.99
N GLN A 461 -0.59 -8.92 26.26
CA GLN A 461 -0.60 -8.88 24.80
C GLN A 461 -0.93 -7.49 24.27
N ARG A 462 -0.25 -7.12 23.18
CA ARG A 462 -0.58 -5.95 22.37
C ARG A 462 -1.55 -6.36 21.28
N ILE A 463 -2.72 -5.73 21.29
CA ILE A 463 -3.84 -5.97 20.38
C ILE A 463 -4.12 -4.70 19.59
N ALA A 464 -4.29 -4.84 18.28
CA ALA A 464 -4.75 -3.77 17.40
C ALA A 464 -5.71 -4.32 16.35
N ALA A 465 -6.74 -3.56 16.00
CA ALA A 465 -7.38 -3.73 14.70
C ALA A 465 -6.54 -2.98 13.66
N THR A 466 -6.22 -3.61 12.55
CA THR A 466 -5.42 -2.99 11.49
C THR A 466 -6.03 -3.28 10.14
N GLY A 467 -5.78 -2.41 9.19
CA GLY A 467 -6.24 -2.67 7.85
C GLY A 467 -5.61 -1.76 6.82
N TRP A 468 -6.01 -2.04 5.59
CA TRP A 468 -5.58 -1.29 4.43
C TRP A 468 -6.79 -0.88 3.63
N PHE A 469 -6.90 0.42 3.36
CA PHE A 469 -7.77 0.89 2.29
C PHE A 469 -7.05 0.71 0.97
N HIS A 470 -7.81 0.27 0.00
CA HIS A 470 -7.31 -0.13 -1.30
C HIS A 470 -7.87 0.80 -2.36
N GLU A 471 -7.06 1.10 -3.36
CA GLU A 471 -7.47 1.86 -4.54
C GLU A 471 -7.15 1.04 -5.79
N ASP A 472 -7.64 1.49 -6.94
CA ASP A 472 -7.31 0.84 -8.21
C ASP A 472 -5.82 0.95 -8.50
N SER A 473 -5.21 -0.16 -8.91
CA SER A 473 -3.93 -0.12 -9.59
C SER A 473 -4.15 0.48 -10.99
N GLN A 474 -3.09 0.98 -11.64
CA GLN A 474 -3.20 1.70 -12.93
C GLN A 474 -4.05 1.02 -14.00
N PHE A 475 -4.11 -0.32 -14.01
CA PHE A 475 -5.00 -1.05 -14.89
C PHE A 475 -5.50 -2.35 -14.25
N VAL A 476 -6.79 -2.62 -14.46
CA VAL A 476 -7.31 -3.97 -14.56
C VAL A 476 -6.90 -4.48 -15.94
N LEU A 477 -6.13 -5.56 -16.03
CA LEU A 477 -6.02 -6.27 -17.31
C LEU A 477 -7.44 -6.74 -17.66
N GLU A 478 -8.04 -6.17 -18.71
CA GLU A 478 -9.21 -6.78 -19.34
C GLU A 478 -8.73 -8.15 -19.89
N VAL A 479 -9.09 -9.22 -19.20
CA VAL A 479 -8.71 -10.61 -19.56
C VAL A 479 -9.60 -11.13 -20.68
#